data_AF-A0A9Q1H0S2-F1
#
_entry.id   AF-A0A9Q1H0S2-F1
#
_cell.length_a   1.000
_cell.length_b   1.000
_cell.length_c   1.000
_cell.angle_alpha   90.00
_cell.angle_beta   90.00
_cell.angle_gamma   90.00
#
_symmetry.space_group_name_H-M   'P 1'
#
loop_
_entity.id
_entity.type
_entity.pdbx_description
1 polymer ?
#
loop_
_entity_poly.entity_id
_entity_poly.type
_entity_poly.pdbx_seq_one_letter_code
_entity_poly.pdbx_strand_id
1 'polypeptide(L)'
;MHSAWSLAFPETNASLRTDASFIGKDDEDHHLGETPLTDLNIGMVSAFPLDYMHLVCLGVMRRLLKIWTKGLLRTRLGPRVVKEISNRLEALRPSVPLEFARKPRPLREVDRWKATEFRQFLLYSGPLVLLGKLPDEEYKNFLLFSVSLHILLHPILSTSYCDYAQELLVLFVNYYGQLYGRDMIT
;
A
#
# COMPACT_ATOMS: atom_id res chain seq x y z
N MET A 1 21.89 19.38 -0.14
CA MET A 1 20.55 19.07 0.39
C MET A 1 19.56 19.25 -0.74
N HIS A 2 19.16 18.18 -1.42
CA HIS A 2 18.07 18.23 -2.39
C HIS A 2 16.85 17.59 -1.73
N SER A 3 15.92 18.42 -1.27
CA SER A 3 14.56 17.98 -0.99
C SER A 3 13.89 17.72 -2.33
N ALA A 4 13.74 16.46 -2.71
CA ALA A 4 12.77 16.10 -3.74
C ALA A 4 11.39 16.52 -3.22
N TRP A 5 10.65 17.33 -3.98
CA TRP A 5 9.27 17.65 -3.68
C TRP A 5 8.44 16.38 -3.81
N SER A 6 8.35 15.60 -2.74
CA SER A 6 7.35 14.55 -2.63
C SER A 6 6.05 15.23 -2.23
N LEU A 7 5.05 15.19 -3.11
CA LEU A 7 3.69 15.59 -2.76
C LEU A 7 3.21 14.63 -1.66
N ALA A 8 2.68 15.17 -0.57
CA ALA A 8 2.18 14.39 0.55
C ALA A 8 0.70 14.66 0.80
N PHE A 9 -0.07 13.61 1.03
CA PHE A 9 -1.52 13.69 1.26
C PHE A 9 -1.85 13.19 2.68
N PRO A 10 -1.61 14.02 3.71
CA PRO A 10 -1.77 13.61 5.11
C PRO A 10 -3.24 13.53 5.55
N GLU A 11 -4.17 14.07 4.76
CA GLU A 11 -5.58 14.15 5.11
C GLU A 11 -6.28 12.80 4.93
N THR A 12 -7.08 12.40 5.93
CA THR A 12 -7.82 11.14 5.92
C THR A 12 -9.34 11.32 5.82
N ASN A 13 -9.80 12.57 5.70
CA ASN A 13 -11.20 12.97 5.71
C ASN A 13 -11.56 13.91 4.53
N ALA A 14 -10.84 13.77 3.41
CA ALA A 14 -11.12 14.52 2.20
C ALA A 14 -12.52 14.19 1.65
N SER A 15 -13.16 15.20 1.05
CA SER A 15 -14.45 15.02 0.38
C SER A 15 -14.35 14.01 -0.76
N LEU A 16 -15.40 13.18 -0.91
CA LEU A 16 -15.47 12.24 -2.02
C LEU A 16 -15.57 13.00 -3.35
N ARG A 17 -14.68 12.70 -4.29
CA ARG A 17 -14.78 13.21 -5.66
C ARG A 17 -15.99 12.59 -6.36
N THR A 18 -16.74 13.42 -7.08
CA THR A 18 -17.91 13.03 -7.88
C THR A 18 -17.74 13.52 -9.31
N ASP A 19 -18.50 12.94 -10.26
CA ASP A 19 -18.50 13.43 -11.65
C ASP A 19 -18.89 14.92 -11.72
N ALA A 20 -19.84 15.34 -10.89
CA ALA A 20 -20.27 16.74 -10.79
C ALA A 20 -19.16 17.66 -10.28
N SER A 21 -18.47 17.29 -9.20
CA SER A 21 -17.36 18.09 -8.67
C SER A 21 -16.18 18.18 -9.63
N PHE A 22 -15.95 17.15 -10.45
CA PHE A 22 -14.91 17.18 -11.49
C PHE A 22 -15.28 18.15 -12.62
N ILE A 23 -16.54 18.15 -13.06
CA ILE A 23 -17.04 19.11 -14.08
C ILE A 23 -17.00 20.54 -13.53
N GLY A 24 -17.38 20.72 -12.26
CA GLY A 24 -17.33 22.00 -11.55
C GLY A 24 -15.91 22.52 -11.30
N LYS A 25 -14.89 21.65 -11.45
CA LYS A 25 -13.49 21.92 -11.12
C LYS A 25 -13.30 22.35 -9.66
N ASP A 26 -14.04 21.73 -8.74
CA ASP A 26 -14.06 22.08 -7.31
C ASP A 26 -12.70 21.84 -6.61
N ASP A 27 -11.85 20.98 -7.17
CA ASP A 27 -10.50 20.64 -6.69
C ASP A 27 -9.45 21.22 -7.67
N GLU A 28 -9.18 22.52 -7.55
CA GLU A 28 -8.33 23.26 -8.51
C GLU A 28 -6.95 22.61 -8.73
N ASP A 29 -6.33 22.08 -7.67
CA ASP A 29 -5.01 21.42 -7.72
C ASP A 29 -5.03 20.09 -8.50
N HIS A 30 -6.19 19.44 -8.61
CA HIS A 30 -6.37 18.24 -9.41
C HIS A 30 -6.44 18.51 -10.92
N HIS A 31 -6.81 19.73 -11.33
CA HIS A 31 -7.03 20.09 -12.72
C HIS A 31 -5.80 20.76 -13.35
N LEU A 32 -4.95 19.96 -14.00
CA LEU A 32 -3.76 20.45 -14.72
C LEU A 32 -4.08 21.10 -16.08
N GLY A 33 -5.33 21.05 -16.53
CA GLY A 33 -5.79 21.53 -17.82
C GLY A 33 -7.09 20.83 -18.24
N GLU A 34 -7.57 21.15 -19.44
CA GLU A 34 -8.75 20.47 -20.01
C GLU A 34 -8.34 19.15 -20.64
N THR A 35 -9.10 18.10 -20.37
CA THR A 35 -8.87 16.77 -20.92
C THR A 35 -9.88 16.50 -22.04
N PRO A 36 -9.46 16.00 -23.22
CA PRO A 36 -10.39 15.67 -24.30
C PRO A 36 -11.36 14.55 -23.93
N LEU A 37 -11.14 13.87 -22.80
CA LEU A 37 -12.05 12.85 -22.28
C LEU A 37 -13.38 13.43 -21.81
N THR A 38 -13.45 14.72 -21.46
CA THR A 38 -14.73 15.37 -21.10
C THR A 38 -15.70 15.39 -22.28
N ASP A 39 -15.19 15.38 -23.52
CA ASP A 39 -16.01 15.42 -24.73
C ASP A 39 -16.73 14.10 -25.02
N LEU A 40 -16.32 13.01 -24.34
CA LEU A 40 -16.87 11.68 -24.55
C LEU A 40 -18.18 11.43 -23.76
N ASN A 41 -18.65 12.41 -22.98
CA ASN A 41 -19.84 12.30 -22.13
C ASN A 41 -19.82 11.06 -21.20
N ILE A 42 -18.65 10.77 -20.63
CA ILE A 42 -18.42 9.73 -19.62
C ILE A 42 -18.19 10.37 -18.25
N GLY A 43 -18.54 9.66 -17.18
CA GLY A 43 -18.27 10.12 -15.81
C GLY A 43 -16.77 10.15 -15.52
N MET A 44 -16.19 11.33 -15.34
CA MET A 44 -14.74 11.50 -15.18
C MET A 44 -14.19 10.93 -13.86
N VAL A 45 -15.05 10.66 -12.89
CA VAL A 45 -14.69 9.96 -11.65
C VAL A 45 -15.22 8.53 -11.68
N SER A 46 -16.50 8.33 -12.01
CA SER A 46 -17.15 7.02 -11.94
C SER A 46 -16.67 6.03 -13.01
N ALA A 47 -16.24 6.52 -14.19
CA ALA A 47 -15.75 5.66 -15.27
C ALA A 47 -14.26 5.28 -15.14
N PHE A 48 -13.53 5.91 -14.22
CA PHE A 48 -12.09 5.70 -14.02
C PHE A 48 -11.82 5.12 -12.64
N PRO A 49 -12.04 3.80 -12.45
CA PRO A 49 -11.89 3.17 -11.14
C PRO A 49 -10.43 3.21 -10.66
N LEU A 50 -10.29 3.39 -9.35
CA LEU A 50 -9.00 3.27 -8.66
C LEU A 50 -8.48 1.83 -8.76
N ASP A 51 -7.27 1.68 -9.29
CA ASP A 51 -6.69 0.36 -9.50
C ASP A 51 -5.89 -0.13 -8.29
N TYR A 52 -6.38 -1.21 -7.67
CA TYR A 52 -5.76 -1.87 -6.52
C TYR A 52 -4.31 -2.30 -6.78
N MET A 53 -3.99 -2.74 -8.01
CA MET A 53 -2.65 -3.20 -8.35
C MET A 53 -1.62 -2.06 -8.23
N HIS A 54 -1.96 -0.89 -8.76
CA HIS A 54 -1.07 0.26 -8.75
C HIS A 54 -1.05 0.98 -7.41
N LEU A 55 -2.21 1.18 -6.77
CA LEU A 55 -2.30 1.95 -5.53
C LEU A 55 -1.78 1.17 -4.32
N VAL A 56 -2.18 -0.10 -4.19
CA VAL A 56 -1.88 -0.89 -2.99
C VAL A 56 -0.62 -1.73 -3.19
N CYS A 57 -0.60 -2.58 -4.21
CA CYS A 57 0.50 -3.54 -4.39
C CYS A 57 1.80 -2.84 -4.81
N LEU A 58 1.75 -2.06 -5.89
CA LEU A 58 2.89 -1.33 -6.41
C LEU A 58 3.08 0.04 -5.74
N GLY A 59 2.07 0.56 -5.06
CA GLY A 59 2.16 1.80 -4.28
C GLY A 59 2.63 1.51 -2.86
N VAL A 60 1.67 1.40 -1.93
CA VAL A 60 1.91 1.35 -0.49
C VAL A 60 2.79 0.15 -0.07
N MET A 61 2.46 -1.07 -0.50
CA MET A 61 3.20 -2.27 -0.07
C MET A 61 4.66 -2.25 -0.57
N ARG A 62 4.87 -1.92 -1.85
CA ARG A 62 6.23 -1.75 -2.40
C ARG A 62 6.99 -0.65 -1.65
N ARG A 63 6.33 0.44 -1.29
CA ARG A 63 6.94 1.54 -0.53
C ARG A 63 7.39 1.10 0.86
N LEU A 64 6.53 0.42 1.63
CA LEU A 64 6.87 -0.12 2.95
C LEU A 64 8.11 -1.02 2.89
N LEU A 65 8.16 -1.96 1.95
CA LEU A 65 9.33 -2.83 1.79
C LEU A 65 10.60 -2.04 1.42
N LYS A 66 10.50 -1.01 0.58
CA LYS A 66 11.63 -0.14 0.26
C LYS A 66 12.09 0.67 1.48
N ILE A 67 11.18 1.15 2.32
CA ILE A 67 11.53 1.83 3.57
C ILE A 67 12.34 0.89 4.47
N TRP A 68 11.85 -0.32 4.70
CA TRP A 68 12.51 -1.29 5.57
C TRP A 68 13.84 -1.82 5.02
N THR A 69 14.01 -1.89 3.70
CA THR A 69 15.24 -2.46 3.09
C THR A 69 16.26 -1.42 2.65
N LYS A 70 15.82 -0.22 2.26
CA LYS A 70 16.64 0.81 1.60
C LYS A 70 16.40 2.22 2.13
N GLY A 71 15.46 2.41 3.07
CA GLY A 71 15.12 3.71 3.62
C GLY A 71 16.20 4.29 4.54
N LEU A 72 15.78 5.30 5.32
CA LEU A 72 16.60 5.96 6.31
C LEU A 72 16.99 4.99 7.43
N LEU A 73 18.16 5.21 8.04
CA LEU A 73 18.71 4.32 9.08
C LEU A 73 17.73 4.05 10.24
N ARG A 74 16.91 5.04 10.61
CA ARG A 74 15.93 4.92 11.70
C ARG A 74 14.85 3.86 11.47
N THR A 75 14.49 3.59 10.22
CA THR A 75 13.41 2.67 9.82
C THR A 75 13.93 1.49 8.99
N ARG A 76 15.22 1.50 8.65
CA ARG A 76 15.85 0.49 7.81
C ARG A 76 16.33 -0.67 8.66
N LEU A 77 15.93 -1.86 8.28
CA LEU A 77 16.37 -3.10 8.90
C LEU A 77 17.84 -3.37 8.60
N GLY A 78 18.54 -3.92 9.60
CA GLY A 78 19.92 -4.38 9.44
C GLY A 78 20.02 -5.51 8.40
N PRO A 79 21.15 -5.65 7.69
CA PRO A 79 21.34 -6.67 6.65
C PRO A 79 21.06 -8.10 7.14
N ARG A 80 21.39 -8.39 8.41
CA ARG A 80 21.10 -9.68 9.04
C ARG A 80 19.60 -9.95 9.13
N VAL A 81 18.80 -8.98 9.56
CA VAL A 81 17.35 -9.10 9.67
C VAL A 81 16.72 -9.29 8.28
N VAL A 82 17.18 -8.53 7.28
CA VAL A 82 16.74 -8.69 5.88
C VAL A 82 17.04 -10.10 5.36
N LYS A 83 18.22 -10.66 5.70
CA LYS A 83 18.59 -12.04 5.35
C LYS A 83 17.68 -13.05 6.06
N GLU A 84 17.38 -12.86 7.34
CA GLU A 84 16.48 -13.74 8.09
C GLU A 84 15.05 -13.74 7.53
N ILE A 85 14.50 -12.56 7.18
CA ILE A 85 13.19 -12.47 6.51
C ILE A 85 13.23 -13.15 5.14
N SER A 86 14.31 -12.96 4.39
CA SER A 86 14.51 -13.62 3.09
C SER A 86 14.52 -15.14 3.22
N ASN A 87 15.23 -15.68 4.21
CA ASN A 87 15.26 -17.12 4.49
C ASN A 87 13.87 -17.64 4.89
N ARG A 88 13.10 -16.88 5.68
CA ARG A 88 11.71 -17.24 6.01
C ARG A 88 10.81 -17.29 4.78
N LEU A 89 10.95 -16.33 3.86
CA LEU A 89 10.23 -16.34 2.58
C LEU A 89 10.61 -17.57 1.75
N GLU A 90 11.89 -17.89 1.67
CA GLU A 90 12.36 -19.08 0.94
C GLU A 90 11.84 -20.38 1.56
N ALA A 91 11.79 -20.47 2.90
CA ALA A 91 11.24 -21.62 3.61
C ALA A 91 9.74 -21.83 3.39
N LEU A 92 8.98 -20.76 3.08
CA LEU A 92 7.55 -20.87 2.76
C LEU A 92 7.28 -21.41 1.35
N ARG A 93 8.26 -21.37 0.43
CA ARG A 93 8.06 -21.73 -0.98
C ARG A 93 7.42 -23.11 -1.21
N PRO A 94 7.79 -24.18 -0.48
CA PRO A 94 7.17 -25.49 -0.65
C PRO A 94 5.70 -25.53 -0.23
N SER A 95 5.30 -24.66 0.71
CA SER A 95 3.94 -24.61 1.26
C SER A 95 3.01 -23.67 0.48
N VAL A 96 3.51 -22.96 -0.53
CA VAL A 96 2.68 -22.07 -1.33
C VAL A 96 1.86 -22.90 -2.33
N PRO A 97 0.54 -22.72 -2.42
CA PRO A 97 -0.31 -23.41 -3.40
C PRO A 97 0.07 -23.12 -4.87
N LEU A 98 -0.49 -23.89 -5.81
CA LEU A 98 -0.20 -23.78 -7.24
C LEU A 98 -0.91 -22.56 -7.88
N GLU A 99 -2.02 -22.14 -7.28
CA GLU A 99 -2.87 -21.02 -7.69
C GLU A 99 -2.14 -19.68 -7.59
N PHE A 100 -1.10 -19.60 -6.76
CA PHE A 100 -0.21 -18.44 -6.73
C PHE A 100 0.74 -18.48 -7.91
N ALA A 101 0.59 -17.50 -8.82
CA ALA A 101 1.41 -17.37 -10.03
C ALA A 101 2.92 -17.29 -9.78
N ARG A 102 3.36 -16.92 -8.57
CA ARG A 102 4.77 -16.88 -8.17
C ARG A 102 4.94 -17.42 -6.76
N LYS A 103 6.09 -18.03 -6.50
CA LYS A 103 6.53 -18.42 -5.16
C LYS A 103 7.24 -17.23 -4.49
N PRO A 104 7.20 -17.12 -3.15
CA PRO A 104 7.91 -16.08 -2.43
C PRO A 104 9.39 -16.05 -2.80
N ARG A 105 9.90 -14.85 -3.02
CA ARG A 105 11.31 -14.57 -3.32
C ARG A 105 11.95 -13.83 -2.15
N PRO A 106 13.29 -13.85 -2.03
CA PRO A 106 13.97 -13.12 -0.97
C PRO A 106 13.85 -11.60 -1.16
N LEU A 107 13.95 -10.84 -0.06
CA LEU A 107 13.81 -9.36 -0.07
C LEU A 107 14.91 -8.66 -0.88
N ARG A 108 16.07 -9.30 -1.10
CA ARG A 108 17.14 -8.78 -1.96
C ARG A 108 16.68 -8.57 -3.42
N GLU A 109 15.61 -9.23 -3.85
CA GLU A 109 15.05 -9.10 -5.20
C GLU A 109 13.84 -8.18 -5.28
N VAL A 110 13.51 -7.45 -4.20
CA VAL A 110 12.24 -6.70 -4.08
C VAL A 110 12.02 -5.69 -5.21
N ASP A 111 13.07 -5.11 -5.81
CA ASP A 111 12.90 -4.19 -6.95
C ASP A 111 12.38 -4.87 -8.21
N ARG A 112 12.58 -6.19 -8.31
CA ARG A 112 12.14 -7.02 -9.44
C ARG A 112 10.83 -7.74 -9.14
N TRP A 113 10.22 -7.50 -7.98
CA TRP A 113 8.92 -8.06 -7.65
C TRP A 113 7.83 -7.43 -8.50
N LYS A 114 6.88 -8.26 -8.91
CA LYS A 114 5.66 -7.83 -9.58
C LYS A 114 4.53 -7.66 -8.57
N ALA A 115 3.45 -7.02 -9.00
CA ALA A 115 2.30 -6.75 -8.15
C ALA A 115 1.73 -7.99 -7.46
N THR A 116 1.73 -9.15 -8.13
CA THR A 116 1.25 -10.41 -7.54
C THR A 116 2.07 -10.87 -6.33
N GLU A 117 3.37 -10.56 -6.30
CA GLU A 117 4.25 -10.92 -5.18
C GLU A 117 4.07 -9.94 -4.01
N PHE A 118 3.88 -8.65 -4.31
CA PHE A 118 3.49 -7.68 -3.28
C PHE A 118 2.12 -8.02 -2.69
N ARG A 119 1.14 -8.43 -3.51
CA ARG A 119 -0.17 -8.92 -3.05
C ARG A 119 -0.02 -10.13 -2.14
N GLN A 120 0.77 -11.12 -2.57
CA GLN A 120 1.00 -12.33 -1.78
C GLN A 120 1.66 -12.01 -0.44
N PHE A 121 2.64 -11.09 -0.44
CA PHE A 121 3.28 -10.62 0.78
C PHE A 121 2.30 -9.90 1.70
N LEU A 122 1.54 -8.94 1.18
CA LEU A 122 0.57 -8.17 1.96
C LEU A 122 -0.48 -9.06 2.64
N LEU A 123 -1.04 -10.02 1.91
CA LEU A 123 -2.21 -10.77 2.36
C LEU A 123 -1.88 -12.08 3.09
N TYR A 124 -0.67 -12.64 2.90
CA TYR A 124 -0.37 -13.99 3.38
C TYR A 124 1.01 -14.11 4.03
N SER A 125 2.09 -13.91 3.29
CA SER A 125 3.43 -14.24 3.82
C SER A 125 3.99 -13.17 4.74
N GLY A 126 3.67 -11.90 4.53
CA GLY A 126 4.13 -10.75 5.30
C GLY A 126 3.86 -10.88 6.80
N PRO A 127 2.62 -11.11 7.25
CA PRO A 127 2.30 -11.29 8.66
C PRO A 127 3.20 -12.34 9.34
N LEU A 128 3.46 -13.47 8.66
CA LEU A 128 4.28 -14.54 9.20
C LEU A 128 5.77 -14.20 9.23
N VAL A 129 6.33 -13.69 8.11
CA VAL A 129 7.78 -13.52 8.01
C VAL A 129 8.30 -12.31 8.80
N LEU A 130 7.46 -11.29 8.98
CA LEU A 130 7.79 -10.05 9.70
C LEU A 130 7.67 -10.19 11.22
N LEU A 131 6.93 -11.19 11.73
CA LEU A 131 6.73 -11.39 13.17
C LEU A 131 8.06 -11.55 13.92
N GLY A 132 8.31 -10.66 14.87
CA GLY A 132 9.56 -10.62 15.64
C GLY A 132 10.79 -10.21 14.82
N LYS A 133 10.59 -9.55 13.66
CA LYS A 133 11.66 -9.01 12.80
C LYS A 133 11.56 -7.50 12.59
N LEU A 134 10.35 -6.96 12.61
CA LEU A 134 10.11 -5.51 12.70
C LEU A 134 10.00 -5.08 14.18
N PRO A 135 10.30 -3.81 14.48
CA PRO A 135 9.84 -3.18 15.72
C PRO A 135 8.32 -3.33 15.87
N ASP A 136 7.85 -3.52 17.11
CA ASP A 136 6.45 -3.85 17.40
C ASP A 136 5.45 -2.87 16.78
N GLU A 137 5.74 -1.57 16.85
CA GLU A 137 4.86 -0.52 16.30
C GLU A 137 4.81 -0.55 14.77
N GLU A 138 5.94 -0.83 14.09
CA GLU A 138 5.97 -0.99 12.63
C GLU A 138 5.22 -2.25 12.19
N TYR A 139 5.33 -3.33 12.96
CA TYR A 139 4.61 -4.58 12.70
C TYR A 139 3.10 -4.42 12.89
N LYS A 140 2.66 -3.82 14.01
CA LYS A 140 1.24 -3.51 14.24
C LYS A 140 0.68 -2.60 13.15
N ASN A 141 1.43 -1.58 12.75
CA ASN A 141 1.02 -0.71 11.66
C ASN A 141 0.87 -1.48 10.33
N PHE A 142 1.81 -2.38 10.01
CA PHE A 142 1.67 -3.28 8.86
C PHE A 142 0.43 -4.18 8.97
N LEU A 143 0.10 -4.68 10.16
CA LEU A 143 -1.09 -5.50 10.36
C LEU A 143 -2.40 -4.72 10.16
N LEU A 144 -2.48 -3.45 10.59
CA LEU A 144 -3.63 -2.59 10.28
C LEU A 144 -3.88 -2.57 8.77
N PHE A 145 -2.83 -2.34 7.98
CA PHE A 145 -2.90 -2.34 6.52
C PHE A 145 -3.27 -3.73 5.96
N SER A 146 -2.57 -4.79 6.36
CA SER A 146 -2.81 -6.15 5.89
C SER A 146 -4.26 -6.62 6.15
N VAL A 147 -4.78 -6.41 7.36
CA VAL A 147 -6.14 -6.79 7.74
C VAL A 147 -7.18 -5.96 6.99
N SER A 148 -6.98 -4.65 6.87
CA SER A 148 -7.87 -3.79 6.08
C SER A 148 -8.03 -4.31 4.65
N LEU A 149 -6.93 -4.65 3.99
CA LEU A 149 -6.97 -5.14 2.62
C LEU A 149 -7.50 -6.57 2.53
N HIS A 150 -7.30 -7.39 3.55
CA HIS A 150 -7.93 -8.71 3.61
C HIS A 150 -9.46 -8.59 3.63
N ILE A 151 -10.00 -7.65 4.42
CA ILE A 151 -11.43 -7.36 4.47
C ILE A 151 -11.93 -6.85 3.11
N LEU A 152 -11.30 -5.79 2.60
CA LEU A 152 -11.76 -5.10 1.38
C LEU A 152 -11.69 -5.97 0.12
N LEU A 153 -10.80 -6.97 0.08
CA LEU A 153 -10.66 -7.87 -1.06
C LEU A 153 -11.51 -9.15 -0.94
N HIS A 154 -12.15 -9.38 0.20
CA HIS A 154 -12.98 -10.55 0.41
C HIS A 154 -14.45 -10.21 0.11
N PRO A 155 -15.14 -10.92 -0.83
CA PRO A 155 -16.49 -10.54 -1.28
C PRO A 155 -17.54 -10.36 -0.17
N ILE A 156 -17.49 -11.23 0.85
CA ILE A 156 -18.41 -11.17 1.99
C ILE A 156 -17.97 -10.09 3.00
N LEU A 157 -16.72 -10.13 3.47
CA LEU A 157 -16.24 -9.21 4.50
C LEU A 157 -16.25 -7.75 4.03
N SER A 158 -15.99 -7.47 2.76
CA SER A 158 -16.04 -6.12 2.21
C SER A 158 -17.43 -5.49 2.36
N THR A 159 -18.49 -6.30 2.35
CA THR A 159 -19.87 -5.81 2.51
C THR A 159 -20.22 -5.62 3.99
N SER A 160 -19.76 -6.52 4.87
CA SER A 160 -20.11 -6.51 6.29
C SER A 160 -19.20 -5.64 7.16
N TYR A 161 -17.96 -5.39 6.74
CA TYR A 161 -16.92 -4.75 7.54
C TYR A 161 -16.22 -3.61 6.79
N CYS A 162 -16.86 -3.01 5.78
CA CYS A 162 -16.30 -1.89 5.02
C CYS A 162 -15.88 -0.74 5.95
N ASP A 163 -16.80 -0.33 6.84
CA ASP A 163 -16.57 0.78 7.77
C ASP A 163 -15.41 0.48 8.73
N TYR A 164 -15.33 -0.77 9.22
CA TYR A 164 -14.22 -1.20 10.06
C TYR A 164 -12.88 -1.19 9.30
N ALA A 165 -12.86 -1.65 8.04
CA ALA A 165 -11.65 -1.55 7.22
C ALA A 165 -11.24 -0.09 6.96
N GLN A 166 -12.20 0.81 6.82
CA GLN A 166 -11.93 2.25 6.71
C GLN A 166 -11.28 2.78 8.00
N GLU A 167 -11.80 2.45 9.18
CA GLU A 167 -11.19 2.84 10.46
C GLU A 167 -9.74 2.34 10.58
N LEU A 168 -9.49 1.08 10.20
CA LEU A 168 -8.15 0.50 10.21
C LEU A 168 -7.19 1.20 9.24
N LEU A 169 -7.66 1.61 8.05
CA LEU A 169 -6.85 2.38 7.08
C LEU A 169 -6.54 3.79 7.60
N VAL A 170 -7.49 4.46 8.25
CA VAL A 170 -7.26 5.78 8.87
C VAL A 170 -6.21 5.66 9.97
N LEU A 171 -6.32 4.64 10.84
CA LEU A 171 -5.31 4.36 11.86
C LEU A 171 -3.94 4.06 11.22
N PHE A 172 -3.91 3.25 10.17
CA PHE A 172 -2.69 2.96 9.44
C PHE A 172 -1.99 4.23 8.95
N VAL A 173 -2.71 5.15 8.29
CA VAL A 173 -2.13 6.42 7.79
C VAL A 173 -1.62 7.29 8.94
N ASN A 174 -2.38 7.39 10.03
CA ASN A 174 -2.00 8.18 11.21
C ASN A 174 -0.69 7.67 11.86
N TYR A 175 -0.57 6.36 12.06
CA TYR A 175 0.66 5.77 12.60
C TYR A 175 1.79 5.75 11.58
N TYR A 176 1.49 5.57 10.29
CA TYR A 176 2.47 5.66 9.21
C TYR A 176 3.20 7.00 9.23
N GLY A 177 2.48 8.12 9.36
CA GLY A 177 3.07 9.45 9.45
C GLY A 177 4.01 9.64 10.64
N GLN A 178 3.69 9.01 11.77
CA GLN A 178 4.53 9.05 12.98
C GLN A 178 5.79 8.19 12.85
N LEU A 179 5.65 7.00 12.27
CA LEU A 179 6.75 6.02 12.15
C LEU A 179 7.74 6.39 11.04
N TYR A 180 7.23 6.80 9.88
CA TYR A 180 8.05 6.95 8.67
C TYR A 180 8.30 8.42 8.29
N GLY A 181 7.44 9.32 8.75
CA GLY A 181 7.46 10.76 8.42
C GLY A 181 6.21 11.17 7.64
N ARG A 182 5.69 12.37 7.91
CA ARG A 182 4.48 12.89 7.24
C ARG A 182 4.70 13.16 5.75
N ASP A 183 5.91 13.54 5.39
CA ASP A 183 6.39 13.69 4.01
C ASP A 183 6.36 12.37 3.22
N MET A 184 6.20 11.23 3.92
CA MET A 184 6.12 9.92 3.33
C MET A 184 4.69 9.44 3.05
N ILE A 185 3.67 10.19 3.45
CA ILE A 185 2.26 9.87 3.16
C ILE A 185 1.95 10.35 1.75
N THR A 186 1.48 9.48 0.86
CA THR A 186 1.09 9.80 -0.53
C THR A 186 -0.22 9.16 -0.88
#